data_AF-A0A1H3SMK0-F1
#
_entry.id   AF-A0A1H3SMK0-F1
#
_cell.length_a   1.000
_cell.length_b   1.000
_cell.length_c   1.000
_cell.angle_alpha   90.00
_cell.angle_beta   90.00
_cell.angle_gamma   90.00
#
_symmetry.space_group_name_H-M   'P 1'
#
loop_
_entity.id
_entity.type
_entity.pdbx_description
1 polymer ?
#
loop_
_entity_poly.entity_id
_entity_poly.type
_entity_poly.pdbx_seq_one_letter_code
_entity_poly.pdbx_strand_id
1 'polypeptide(L)'
;MAELVSPSGASVLVAVSVVDMPNAENAAEFKDLVDVHGTGNILELPKEVRRYRAVEFTGYRYGSRQDGTLVTNVQVEPFGRSRNAVIAAEVLSLALEAE
;
A
#
# COMPACT_ATOMS: atom_id res chain seq x y z
N MET A 1 0.89 -5.97 -7.10
CA MET A 1 1.10 -6.52 -5.75
C MET A 1 2.33 -7.43 -5.75
N ALA A 2 3.08 -7.48 -4.66
CA ALA A 2 4.24 -8.35 -4.47
C ALA A 2 4.30 -8.88 -3.02
N GLU A 3 4.68 -10.14 -2.84
CA GLU A 3 5.03 -10.69 -1.52
C GLU A 3 6.54 -10.49 -1.31
N LEU A 4 6.91 -9.82 -0.22
CA LEU A 4 8.30 -9.68 0.21
C LEU A 4 8.54 -10.58 1.41
N VAL A 5 9.68 -11.27 1.43
CA VAL A 5 10.05 -12.20 2.51
C VAL A 5 11.41 -11.81 3.07
N SER A 6 11.49 -11.60 4.37
CA SER A 6 12.75 -11.31 5.06
C SER A 6 13.62 -12.58 5.20
N PRO A 7 14.93 -12.45 5.44
CA PRO A 7 15.78 -13.60 5.77
C PRO A 7 15.33 -14.39 7.01
N SER A 8 14.63 -13.72 7.95
CA SER A 8 14.04 -14.35 9.14
C SER A 8 12.71 -15.05 8.86
N GLY A 9 12.23 -15.05 7.61
CA GLY A 9 11.00 -15.72 7.19
C GLY A 9 9.71 -14.93 7.47
N ALA A 10 9.80 -13.63 7.78
CA ALA A 10 8.63 -12.77 7.87
C ALA A 10 8.18 -12.36 6.47
N SER A 11 6.90 -12.53 6.15
CA SER A 11 6.34 -12.13 4.86
C SER A 11 5.44 -10.90 5.02
N VAL A 12 5.51 -10.01 4.04
CA VAL A 12 4.56 -8.90 3.89
C VAL A 12 4.02 -8.89 2.47
N LEU A 13 2.76 -8.50 2.31
CA LEU A 13 2.13 -8.27 1.01
C LEU A 13 2.09 -6.76 0.75
N VAL A 14 2.70 -6.35 -0.35
CA VAL A 14 2.76 -4.96 -0.80
C VAL A 14 1.85 -4.78 -2.00
N ALA A 15 1.00 -3.77 -1.96
CA ALA A 15 0.18 -3.35 -3.08
C ALA A 15 0.47 -1.89 -3.40
N VAL A 16 0.73 -1.61 -4.68
CA VAL A 16 1.06 -0.27 -5.19
C VAL A 16 0.10 0.03 -6.34
N SER A 17 -0.47 1.23 -6.32
CA SER A 17 -1.25 1.80 -7.41
C SER A 17 -0.73 3.19 -7.72
N VAL A 18 -0.44 3.48 -8.98
CA VAL A 18 0.00 4.81 -9.44
C VAL A 18 -1.06 5.37 -10.36
N VAL A 19 -1.52 6.58 -10.07
CA VAL A 19 -2.57 7.27 -10.84
C VAL A 19 -2.00 8.58 -11.36
N ASP A 20 -2.05 8.78 -12.67
CA ASP A 20 -1.74 10.05 -13.30
C ASP A 20 -3.00 10.90 -13.39
N MET A 21 -2.93 12.13 -12.87
CA MET A 21 -4.03 13.07 -12.82
C MET A 21 -3.86 14.17 -13.87
N PRO A 22 -4.95 14.84 -14.29
CA PRO A 22 -4.85 15.85 -15.35
C PRO A 22 -3.92 17.03 -15.03
N ASN A 23 -3.73 17.33 -13.74
CA ASN A 23 -2.84 18.38 -13.25
C ASN A 23 -2.49 18.13 -11.77
N ALA A 24 -1.56 18.93 -11.23
CA ALA A 24 -1.07 18.79 -9.86
C ALA A 24 -2.11 19.14 -8.78
N GLU A 25 -3.10 19.99 -9.10
CA GLU A 25 -4.19 20.35 -8.19
C GLU A 25 -5.13 19.15 -8.00
N ASN A 26 -5.56 18.52 -9.10
CA ASN A 26 -6.35 17.30 -9.07
C ASN A 26 -5.59 16.14 -8.40
N ALA A 27 -4.25 16.08 -8.55
CA ALA A 27 -3.42 15.12 -7.84
C ALA A 27 -3.43 15.35 -6.32
N ALA A 28 -3.36 16.61 -5.89
CA ALA A 28 -3.47 16.95 -4.47
C ALA A 28 -4.86 16.63 -3.91
N GLU A 29 -5.94 16.99 -4.63
CA GLU A 29 -7.32 16.65 -4.23
C GLU A 29 -7.54 15.14 -4.14
N PHE A 30 -7.03 14.39 -5.13
CA PHE A 30 -7.10 12.94 -5.11
C PHE A 30 -6.31 12.37 -3.93
N LYS A 31 -5.08 12.86 -3.68
CA LYS A 31 -4.26 12.47 -2.54
C LYS A 31 -4.99 12.70 -1.21
N ASP A 32 -5.57 13.87 -1.01
CA ASP A 32 -6.31 14.21 0.20
C ASP A 32 -7.52 13.29 0.40
N LEU A 33 -8.23 12.96 -0.68
CA LEU A 33 -9.34 12.02 -0.63
C LEU A 33 -8.87 10.63 -0.18
N VAL A 34 -7.77 10.13 -0.74
CA VAL A 34 -7.32 8.76 -0.49
C VAL A 34 -6.59 8.57 0.84
N ASP A 35 -6.02 9.65 1.39
CA ASP A 35 -5.41 9.67 2.72
C ASP A 35 -6.44 9.58 3.86
N VAL A 36 -7.73 9.78 3.57
CA VAL A 36 -8.80 9.52 4.54
C VAL A 36 -8.89 8.01 4.80
N HIS A 37 -8.70 7.63 6.06
CA HIS A 37 -8.83 6.24 6.49
C HIS A 37 -10.23 5.68 6.18
N GLY A 38 -10.28 4.45 5.66
CA GLY A 38 -11.52 3.74 5.36
C GLY A 38 -12.12 3.98 3.97
N THR A 39 -11.43 4.68 3.08
CA THR A 39 -11.88 4.94 1.69
C THR A 39 -11.80 3.72 0.76
N GLY A 40 -11.24 2.59 1.21
CA GLY A 40 -11.33 1.33 0.47
C GLY A 40 -10.31 1.15 -0.66
N ASN A 41 -9.39 2.11 -0.85
CA ASN A 41 -8.64 2.30 -2.09
C ASN A 41 -7.94 1.04 -2.66
N ILE A 42 -7.15 0.33 -1.86
CA ILE A 42 -6.39 -0.87 -2.29
C ILE A 42 -6.96 -2.15 -1.66
N LEU A 43 -8.05 -2.06 -0.89
CA LEU A 43 -8.56 -3.17 -0.05
C LEU A 43 -9.08 -4.37 -0.85
N GLU A 44 -9.48 -4.15 -2.11
CA GLU A 44 -10.09 -5.19 -2.95
C GLU A 44 -9.07 -6.01 -3.75
N LEU A 45 -7.89 -5.45 -4.05
CA LEU A 45 -6.84 -6.10 -4.86
C LEU A 45 -6.41 -7.49 -4.33
N PRO A 46 -6.20 -7.71 -3.02
CA PRO A 46 -5.86 -9.04 -2.48
C PRO A 46 -6.96 -10.09 -2.71
N LYS A 47 -8.23 -9.68 -2.82
CA LYS A 47 -9.36 -10.60 -3.00
C LYS A 47 -9.38 -11.22 -4.40
N GLU A 48 -8.80 -10.54 -5.38
CA GLU A 48 -8.67 -11.03 -6.75
C GLU A 48 -7.68 -12.20 -6.86
N VAL A 49 -6.69 -12.27 -5.97
CA VAL A 49 -5.68 -13.34 -5.97
C VAL A 49 -6.01 -14.38 -4.91
N ARG A 50 -6.32 -15.62 -5.33
CA ARG A 50 -6.72 -16.73 -4.43
C ARG A 50 -5.79 -16.91 -3.21
N ARG A 51 -4.47 -16.75 -3.40
CA ARG A 51 -3.46 -16.89 -2.32
C ARG A 51 -3.59 -15.81 -1.22
N TYR A 52 -4.06 -14.62 -1.57
CA TYR A 52 -4.08 -13.44 -0.70
C TYR A 52 -5.48 -13.06 -0.22
N ARG A 53 -6.51 -13.81 -0.61
CA ARG A 53 -7.91 -13.53 -0.28
C ARG A 53 -8.22 -13.46 1.22
N ALA A 54 -7.41 -14.12 2.05
CA ALA A 54 -7.53 -14.10 3.51
C ALA A 54 -6.74 -12.97 4.19
N VAL A 55 -6.04 -12.13 3.42
CA VAL A 55 -5.36 -10.96 3.97
C VAL A 55 -6.38 -9.84 4.08
N GLU A 56 -6.75 -9.52 5.32
CA GLU A 56 -7.53 -8.32 5.58
C GLU A 56 -6.61 -7.12 5.46
N PHE A 57 -6.86 -6.33 4.41
CA PHE A 57 -6.28 -5.01 4.31
C PHE A 57 -7.06 -4.13 5.27
N THR A 58 -6.40 -3.70 6.33
CA THR A 58 -7.04 -3.01 7.45
C THR A 58 -7.13 -1.50 7.24
N GLY A 59 -6.37 -0.98 6.27
CA GLY A 59 -6.24 0.45 6.02
C GLY A 59 -5.35 1.18 7.04
N TYR A 60 -4.72 0.47 8.00
CA TYR A 60 -3.84 1.08 9.01
C TYR A 60 -2.37 1.20 8.55
N ARG A 61 -1.96 0.44 7.53
CA ARG A 61 -0.60 0.43 6.99
C ARG A 61 -0.63 0.86 5.53
N TYR A 62 -1.13 2.07 5.35
CA TYR A 62 -1.35 2.71 4.07
C TYR A 62 -0.66 4.07 4.08
N GLY A 63 -0.21 4.50 2.91
CA GLY A 63 0.20 5.88 2.69
C GLY A 63 0.21 6.20 1.21
N SER A 64 0.21 7.49 0.90
CA SER A 64 0.31 7.98 -0.46
C SER A 64 1.37 9.06 -0.60
N ARG A 65 1.95 9.16 -1.78
CA ARG A 65 2.91 10.20 -2.17
C ARG A 65 2.46 10.81 -3.50
N GLN A 66 2.57 12.13 -3.60
CA GLN A 66 2.39 12.86 -4.84
C GLN A 66 3.76 13.23 -5.42
N ASP A 67 3.90 13.08 -6.74
CA ASP A 67 5.01 13.62 -7.53
C ASP A 67 4.44 14.26 -8.80
N GLY A 68 4.40 15.60 -8.83
CA GLY A 68 3.74 16.35 -9.91
C GLY A 68 2.26 15.96 -10.06
N THR A 69 1.94 15.31 -11.18
CA THR A 69 0.59 14.80 -11.51
C THR A 69 0.36 13.36 -11.07
N LEU A 70 1.40 12.66 -10.62
CA LEU A 70 1.33 11.26 -10.21
C LEU A 70 1.00 11.15 -8.73
N VAL A 71 0.08 10.25 -8.39
CA VAL A 71 -0.21 9.86 -7.01
C VAL A 71 0.05 8.36 -6.85
N THR A 72 1.07 8.04 -6.08
CA THR A 72 1.43 6.67 -5.69
C THR A 72 0.75 6.33 -4.38
N ASN A 73 -0.03 5.27 -4.39
CA ASN A 73 -0.71 4.71 -3.23
C ASN A 73 -0.05 3.39 -2.86
N VAL A 74 0.35 3.26 -1.60
CA VAL A 74 1.02 2.06 -1.10
C VAL A 74 0.24 1.51 0.08
N GLN A 75 0.00 0.19 0.07
CA GLN A 75 -0.49 -0.52 1.23
C GLN A 75 0.37 -1.76 1.49
N VAL A 76 0.72 -1.96 2.77
CA VAL A 76 1.58 -3.06 3.21
C VAL A 76 0.93 -3.80 4.36
N GLU A 77 0.69 -5.09 4.22
CA GLU A 77 0.10 -5.89 5.30
C GLU A 77 0.96 -7.12 5.64
N PRO A 78 1.11 -7.46 6.94
CA PRO A 78 1.74 -8.70 7.34
C PRO A 78 1.02 -9.91 6.73
N PHE A 79 1.80 -10.86 6.19
CA PHE A 79 1.30 -12.06 5.53
C PHE A 79 2.01 -13.32 6.05
N GLY A 80 1.40 -14.48 5.81
CA GLY A 80 1.99 -15.77 6.16
C GLY A 80 1.97 -16.09 7.65
N ARG A 81 2.84 -17.04 8.06
CA ARG A 81 2.89 -17.59 9.43
C ARG A 81 3.62 -16.65 10.41
N SER A 82 4.64 -15.95 9.92
CA SER A 82 5.45 -15.02 10.71
C SER A 82 5.03 -13.57 10.41
N ARG A 83 3.86 -13.18 10.94
CA ARG A 83 3.32 -11.83 10.77
C ARG A 83 4.10 -10.84 11.63
N ASN A 84 4.75 -9.87 11.01
CA ASN A 84 5.49 -8.83 11.72
C ASN A 84 5.02 -7.44 11.26
N ALA A 85 4.29 -6.75 12.13
CA ALA A 85 3.76 -5.42 11.86
C ALA A 85 4.85 -4.33 11.76
N VAL A 86 5.99 -4.52 12.43
CA VAL A 86 7.13 -3.58 12.39
C VAL A 86 7.79 -3.63 11.02
N ILE A 87 8.03 -4.83 10.49
CA ILE A 87 8.58 -4.98 9.13
C ILE A 87 7.62 -4.41 8.09
N ALA A 88 6.30 -4.61 8.25
CA ALA A 88 5.32 -4.01 7.34
C ALA A 88 5.35 -2.46 7.37
N ALA A 89 5.51 -1.86 8.54
CA ALA A 89 5.65 -0.40 8.67
C ALA A 89 6.95 0.11 8.05
N GLU A 90 8.07 -0.59 8.27
CA GLU A 90 9.37 -0.23 7.69
C GLU A 90 9.35 -0.28 6.15
N VAL A 91 8.76 -1.34 5.58
CA VAL A 91 8.57 -1.47 4.13
C VAL A 91 7.68 -0.35 3.57
N LEU A 92 6.64 0.05 4.30
CA LEU A 92 5.79 1.16 3.89
C LEU A 92 6.56 2.48 3.83
N SER A 93 7.37 2.79 4.86
CA SER A 93 8.21 4.00 4.86
C SER A 93 9.17 4.01 3.68
N LEU A 94 9.90 2.91 3.46
CA LEU A 94 10.84 2.79 2.34
C LEU A 94 10.16 2.95 0.97
N ALA A 95 8.96 2.41 0.81
CA ALA A 95 8.21 2.50 -0.44
C ALA A 95 7.73 3.93 -0.75
N LEU A 96 7.53 4.77 0.28
CA LEU A 96 7.13 6.16 0.11
C LEU A 96 8.33 7.10 -0.08
N GLU A 97 9.51 6.72 0.43
CA GLU A 97 10.76 7.49 0.30
C GLU A 97 11.49 7.25 -1.03
N ALA A 98 11.22 6.14 -1.74
CA ALA A 98 11.89 5.82 -3.00
C ALA A 98 11.64 6.89 -4.07
N GLU A 99 12.70 7.48 -4.63
CA GLU A 99 12.68 8.41 -5.77
C GLU A 99 12.57 7.68 -7.12
#